data_AF-A0A3N9VA36-F1
#
_entry.id   AF-A0A3N9VA36-F1
#
_cell.length_a   1.000
_cell.length_b   1.000
_cell.length_c   1.000
_cell.angle_alpha   90.00
_cell.angle_beta   90.00
_cell.angle_gamma   90.00
#
_symmetry.space_group_name_H-M   'P 1'
#
loop_
_entity.id
_entity.type
_entity.pdbx_description
1 polymer ?
#
loop_
_entity_poly.entity_id
_entity_poly.type
_entity_poly.pdbx_seq_one_letter_code
_entity_poly.pdbx_strand_id
1 'polypeptide(L)'
;MSFRILLCLVVLPLLAGCQNNAETTLSGSIQGTTYHLKMVTRGLPVTAEELKTDVEAIFRLVDEQLSNWREDSAISRFNQQKSTDWQPVPPAIVQLVGVAREIHDRTGGCYDLTVKPLFELWGFSRHEQSVPDDQAIRGVLAHVGMDKLEIDAQGNLLRKKDPELQVSLDSIAQGYTVAVIAQLLEDRGILN
;
A
#
# COMPACT_ATOMS: atom_id res chain seq x y z
N MET A 1 52.18 -20.86 -40.81
CA MET A 1 51.88 -20.52 -39.40
C MET A 1 51.03 -19.24 -39.30
N SER A 2 50.10 -19.01 -40.25
CA SER A 2 49.49 -17.68 -40.46
C SER A 2 47.96 -17.70 -40.55
N PHE A 3 47.34 -18.88 -40.64
CA PHE A 3 45.88 -19.01 -40.74
C PHE A 3 45.18 -19.17 -39.37
N ARG A 4 45.88 -19.73 -38.37
CA ARG A 4 45.36 -19.89 -37.00
C ARG A 4 45.28 -18.56 -36.23
N ILE A 5 46.14 -17.60 -36.55
CA ILE A 5 46.18 -16.28 -35.90
C ILE A 5 45.05 -15.38 -36.45
N LEU A 6 44.68 -15.55 -37.72
CA LEU A 6 43.60 -14.79 -38.35
C LEU A 6 42.21 -15.19 -37.82
N LEU A 7 42.02 -16.46 -37.46
CA LEU A 7 40.75 -16.96 -36.90
C LEU A 7 40.46 -16.41 -35.49
N CYS A 8 41.50 -16.18 -34.67
CA CYS A 8 41.32 -15.58 -33.33
C CYS A 8 40.97 -14.09 -33.38
N LEU A 9 41.32 -13.38 -34.44
CA LEU A 9 41.06 -11.94 -34.58
C LEU A 9 39.64 -11.61 -35.05
N VAL A 10 38.94 -12.57 -35.66
CA VAL A 10 37.55 -12.41 -36.13
C VAL A 10 36.51 -12.84 -35.10
N VAL A 11 36.91 -13.62 -34.08
CA VAL A 11 36.00 -14.09 -33.01
C VAL A 11 35.92 -13.09 -31.83
N LEU A 12 36.90 -12.19 -31.69
CA LEU A 12 36.94 -11.23 -30.58
C LEU A 12 35.84 -10.13 -30.56
N PRO A 13 35.23 -9.68 -31.68
CA PRO A 13 34.16 -8.69 -31.63
C PRO A 13 32.77 -9.31 -31.36
N LEU A 14 32.63 -10.64 -31.34
CA LEU A 14 31.36 -11.33 -31.07
C LEU A 14 31.01 -11.42 -29.57
N LEU A 15 31.90 -10.99 -28.67
CA LEU A 15 31.68 -10.95 -27.22
C LEU A 15 31.36 -9.55 -26.68
N ALA A 16 31.18 -8.54 -27.54
CA ALA A 16 30.65 -7.23 -27.16
C ALA A 16 29.13 -7.28 -26.96
N GLY A 17 28.63 -8.28 -26.24
CA GLY A 17 27.27 -8.32 -25.70
C GLY A 17 27.18 -7.46 -24.44
N CYS A 18 27.41 -6.14 -24.55
CA CYS A 18 27.10 -5.22 -23.47
C CYS A 18 25.58 -5.08 -23.35
N GLN A 19 24.93 -6.06 -22.72
CA GLN A 19 23.54 -5.91 -22.29
C GLN A 19 23.53 -5.07 -21.01
N ASN A 20 23.89 -3.79 -21.16
CA ASN A 20 23.79 -2.81 -20.09
C ASN A 20 22.34 -2.32 -20.10
N ASN A 21 21.48 -3.05 -19.38
CA ASN A 21 20.15 -2.58 -19.02
C ASN A 21 20.36 -1.43 -18.04
N ALA A 22 20.52 -0.21 -18.56
CA ALA A 22 20.68 0.96 -17.72
C ALA A 22 19.44 1.11 -16.85
N GLU A 23 19.57 0.78 -15.57
CA GLU A 23 18.52 0.91 -14.57
C GLU A 23 18.18 2.39 -14.39
N THR A 24 16.89 2.70 -14.43
CA THR A 24 16.33 3.96 -13.93
C THR A 24 15.90 3.75 -12.49
N THR A 25 16.30 4.65 -11.60
CA THR A 25 15.94 4.60 -10.18
C THR A 25 15.16 5.84 -9.80
N LEU A 26 14.04 5.65 -9.11
CA LEU A 26 13.28 6.70 -8.43
C LEU A 26 13.27 6.42 -6.94
N SER A 27 13.47 7.46 -6.13
CA SER A 27 13.43 7.33 -4.67
C SER A 27 13.02 8.64 -4.02
N GLY A 28 12.45 8.55 -2.83
CA GLY A 28 12.06 9.70 -2.02
C GLY A 28 11.47 9.29 -0.68
N SER A 29 11.00 10.28 0.08
CA SER A 29 10.34 10.06 1.36
C SER A 29 8.82 10.20 1.21
N ILE A 30 8.06 9.31 1.83
CA ILE A 30 6.60 9.30 1.80
C ILE A 30 6.03 8.58 3.03
N GLN A 31 4.90 9.07 3.59
CA GLN A 31 4.17 8.41 4.69
C GLN A 31 5.07 8.00 5.88
N GLY A 32 6.01 8.86 6.27
CA GLY A 32 6.94 8.59 7.39
C GLY A 32 8.04 7.57 7.10
N THR A 33 8.18 7.14 5.85
CA THR A 33 9.22 6.20 5.39
C THR A 33 9.83 6.66 4.06
N THR A 34 10.55 5.79 3.37
CA THR A 34 11.13 6.01 2.04
C THR A 34 10.62 4.98 1.03
N TYR A 35 10.62 5.36 -0.24
CA TYR A 35 10.34 4.46 -1.36
C TYR A 35 11.56 4.35 -2.28
N HIS A 36 11.72 3.19 -2.91
CA HIS A 36 12.74 2.93 -3.91
C HIS A 36 12.11 2.10 -5.04
N LEU A 37 12.12 2.66 -6.26
CA LEU A 37 11.72 1.98 -7.48
C LEU A 37 12.95 1.84 -8.37
N LYS A 38 13.18 0.63 -8.85
CA LYS A 38 14.20 0.33 -9.85
C LYS A 38 13.50 -0.32 -11.04
N MET A 39 13.87 0.11 -12.23
CA MET A 39 13.19 -0.31 -13.45
C MET A 39 14.09 -0.12 -14.67
N VAL A 40 13.76 -0.79 -15.77
CA VAL A 40 14.44 -0.65 -17.07
C VAL A 40 13.52 0.10 -18.03
N THR A 41 13.88 1.34 -18.37
CA THR A 41 13.08 2.23 -19.25
C THR A 41 13.63 2.36 -20.67
N ARG A 42 14.76 1.70 -20.97
CA ARG A 42 15.48 1.87 -22.23
C ARG A 42 14.59 1.52 -23.43
N GLY A 43 14.48 2.47 -24.37
CA GLY A 43 13.72 2.28 -25.61
C GLY A 43 12.21 2.50 -25.46
N LEU A 44 11.74 2.86 -24.25
CA LEU A 44 10.36 3.27 -24.03
C LEU A 44 10.23 4.79 -24.19
N PRO A 45 9.10 5.29 -24.69
CA PRO A 45 8.84 6.72 -24.85
C PRO A 45 8.39 7.37 -23.52
N VAL A 46 9.15 7.16 -22.44
CA VAL A 46 8.85 7.70 -21.11
C VAL A 46 10.12 8.26 -20.47
N THR A 47 10.00 9.38 -19.77
CA THR A 47 11.09 9.99 -19.00
C THR A 47 11.00 9.63 -17.52
N ALA A 48 12.13 9.72 -16.81
CA ALA A 48 12.16 9.46 -15.37
C ALA A 48 11.31 10.50 -14.59
N GLU A 49 11.28 11.74 -15.07
CA GLU A 49 10.52 12.85 -14.49
C GLU A 49 9.00 12.65 -14.63
N GLU A 50 8.53 12.19 -15.79
CA GLU A 50 7.12 11.84 -15.99
C GLU A 50 6.71 10.69 -15.06
N LEU A 51 7.49 9.61 -15.02
CA LEU A 51 7.23 8.48 -14.13
C LEU A 51 7.21 8.89 -12.66
N LYS A 52 8.15 9.73 -12.24
CA LYS A 52 8.18 10.28 -10.88
C LYS A 52 6.91 11.06 -10.58
N THR A 53 6.46 11.91 -11.49
CA THR A 53 5.24 12.71 -11.32
C THR A 53 4.00 11.81 -11.16
N ASP A 54 3.89 10.76 -11.97
CA ASP A 54 2.78 9.81 -11.91
C ASP A 54 2.80 8.99 -10.61
N VAL A 55 3.98 8.51 -10.20
CA VAL A 55 4.17 7.79 -8.93
C VAL A 55 3.83 8.67 -7.73
N GLU A 56 4.26 9.93 -7.72
CA GLU A 56 3.92 10.88 -6.67
C GLU A 56 2.43 11.21 -6.64
N ALA A 57 1.74 11.18 -7.79
CA ALA A 57 0.28 11.32 -7.84
C ALA A 57 -0.43 10.12 -7.20
N ILE A 58 0.05 8.89 -7.41
CA ILE A 58 -0.47 7.70 -6.73
C ILE A 58 -0.26 7.82 -5.22
N PHE A 59 0.94 8.23 -4.78
CA PHE A 59 1.20 8.41 -3.36
C PHE A 59 0.26 9.42 -2.71
N ARG A 60 -0.02 10.56 -3.37
CA ARG A 60 -0.99 11.54 -2.88
C ARG A 60 -2.41 10.96 -2.80
N LEU A 61 -2.86 10.27 -3.85
CA LEU A 61 -4.18 9.65 -3.89
C LEU A 61 -4.36 8.61 -2.77
N VAL A 62 -3.35 7.76 -2.56
CA VAL A 62 -3.34 6.78 -1.48
C VAL A 62 -3.39 7.47 -0.12
N ASP A 63 -2.58 8.51 0.09
CA ASP A 63 -2.54 9.24 1.37
C ASP A 63 -3.89 9.92 1.68
N GLU A 64 -4.52 10.54 0.68
CA GLU A 64 -5.85 11.15 0.79
C GLU A 64 -6.98 10.13 1.08
N GLN A 65 -6.80 8.86 0.74
CA GLN A 65 -7.83 7.84 0.95
C GLN A 65 -7.58 6.97 2.18
N LEU A 66 -6.34 6.50 2.36
CA LEU A 66 -6.02 5.35 3.20
C LEU A 66 -5.20 5.70 4.46
N SER A 67 -4.72 6.95 4.58
CA SER A 67 -3.84 7.35 5.67
C SER A 67 -4.58 7.42 7.01
N ASN A 68 -4.15 6.63 8.00
CA ASN A 68 -4.69 6.66 9.37
C ASN A 68 -4.18 7.84 10.20
N TRP A 69 -3.21 8.58 9.66
CA TRP A 69 -2.51 9.70 10.30
C TRP A 69 -3.08 11.06 9.91
N ARG A 70 -3.81 11.11 8.80
CA ARG A 70 -4.49 12.31 8.31
C ARG A 70 -5.92 12.35 8.80
N GLU A 71 -6.32 13.47 9.39
CA GLU A 71 -7.70 13.66 9.84
C GLU A 71 -8.69 13.75 8.67
N ASP A 72 -8.21 14.20 7.50
CA ASP A 72 -8.99 14.42 6.29
C ASP A 72 -8.92 13.25 5.28
N SER A 73 -8.34 12.11 5.63
CA SER A 73 -8.38 10.94 4.74
C SER A 73 -9.78 10.34 4.69
N ALA A 74 -10.10 9.62 3.62
CA ALA A 74 -11.40 8.95 3.52
C ALA A 74 -11.63 7.95 4.66
N ILE A 75 -10.61 7.15 5.03
CA ILE A 75 -10.72 6.22 6.15
C ILE A 75 -10.87 6.93 7.50
N SER A 76 -10.18 8.05 7.73
CA SER A 76 -10.32 8.83 8.96
C SER A 76 -11.70 9.47 9.07
N ARG A 77 -12.26 10.00 7.97
CA ARG A 77 -13.65 10.49 7.95
C ARG A 77 -14.66 9.39 8.24
N PHE A 78 -14.45 8.17 7.73
CA PHE A 78 -15.29 7.02 8.09
C PHE A 78 -15.17 6.69 9.58
N ASN A 79 -13.95 6.69 10.13
CA ASN A 79 -13.72 6.43 11.56
C ASN A 79 -14.35 7.47 12.49
N GLN A 80 -14.29 8.76 12.13
CA GLN A 80 -14.86 9.85 12.92
C GLN A 80 -16.40 9.83 12.96
N GLN A 81 -17.05 9.29 11.91
CA GLN A 81 -18.49 9.15 11.87
C GLN A 81 -18.98 8.08 12.85
N LYS A 82 -19.95 8.46 13.68
CA LYS A 82 -20.66 7.57 14.62
C LYS A 82 -21.93 6.95 14.03
N SER A 83 -22.13 7.11 12.72
CA SER A 83 -23.29 6.53 12.05
C SER A 83 -23.17 5.01 11.92
N THR A 84 -24.31 4.33 12.08
CA THR A 84 -24.48 2.91 11.77
C THR A 84 -25.22 2.72 10.44
N ASP A 85 -25.41 3.78 9.66
CA ASP A 85 -25.91 3.70 8.29
C ASP A 85 -24.77 3.33 7.32
N TRP A 86 -25.16 2.91 6.12
CA TRP A 86 -24.23 2.72 5.01
C TRP A 86 -23.59 4.05 4.60
N GLN A 87 -22.27 4.06 4.51
CA GLN A 87 -21.46 5.24 4.20
C GLN A 87 -20.63 4.97 2.95
N PRO A 88 -20.61 5.90 1.98
CA PRO A 88 -19.78 5.75 0.79
C PRO A 88 -18.31 5.89 1.15
N VAL A 89 -17.49 5.03 0.54
CA VAL A 89 -16.03 5.09 0.64
C VAL A 89 -15.40 4.89 -0.75
N PRO A 90 -14.15 5.32 -0.96
CA PRO A 90 -13.42 4.99 -2.18
C PRO A 90 -13.38 3.47 -2.47
N PRO A 91 -13.44 3.05 -3.75
CA PRO A 91 -13.37 1.63 -4.12
C PRO A 91 -12.14 0.89 -3.56
N ALA A 92 -11.01 1.58 -3.45
CA ALA A 92 -9.79 1.03 -2.86
C ALA A 92 -10.02 0.54 -1.40
N ILE A 93 -10.79 1.28 -0.60
CA ILE A 93 -11.09 0.89 0.79
C ILE A 93 -11.95 -0.38 0.80
N VAL A 94 -12.97 -0.44 -0.06
CA VAL A 94 -13.83 -1.63 -0.20
C VAL A 94 -12.99 -2.86 -0.60
N GLN A 95 -12.12 -2.74 -1.59
CA GLN A 95 -11.21 -3.81 -1.99
C GLN A 95 -10.34 -4.28 -0.83
N LEU A 96 -9.72 -3.35 -0.09
CA LEU A 96 -8.81 -3.67 1.00
C LEU A 96 -9.54 -4.31 2.19
N VAL A 97 -10.73 -3.83 2.53
CA VAL A 97 -11.58 -4.47 3.55
C VAL A 97 -11.99 -5.88 3.12
N GLY A 98 -12.28 -6.09 1.84
CA GLY A 98 -12.56 -7.42 1.28
C GLY A 98 -11.38 -8.39 1.45
N VAL A 99 -10.18 -7.98 1.02
CA VAL A 99 -8.95 -8.78 1.20
C VAL A 99 -8.68 -9.03 2.68
N ALA A 100 -8.84 -8.02 3.52
CA ALA A 100 -8.63 -8.15 4.94
C ALA A 100 -9.59 -9.13 5.61
N ARG A 101 -10.85 -9.18 5.17
CA ARG A 101 -11.81 -10.16 5.67
C ARG A 101 -11.40 -11.59 5.31
N GLU A 102 -10.93 -11.81 4.08
CA GLU A 102 -10.39 -13.13 3.69
C GLU A 102 -9.22 -13.55 4.60
N ILE A 103 -8.29 -12.63 4.87
CA ILE A 103 -7.14 -12.90 5.76
C ILE A 103 -7.61 -13.13 7.20
N HIS A 104 -8.56 -12.33 7.70
CA HIS A 104 -9.16 -12.50 9.03
C HIS A 104 -9.73 -13.92 9.19
N ASP A 105 -10.54 -14.36 8.24
CA ASP A 105 -11.18 -15.69 8.28
C ASP A 105 -10.13 -16.80 8.21
N ARG A 106 -9.15 -16.68 7.30
CA ARG A 106 -8.08 -17.68 7.12
C ARG A 106 -7.14 -17.79 8.33
N THR A 107 -7.03 -16.72 9.11
CA THR A 107 -6.18 -16.68 10.31
C THR A 107 -6.95 -16.95 11.60
N GLY A 108 -8.25 -17.24 11.52
CA GLY A 108 -9.08 -17.44 12.72
C GLY A 108 -9.18 -16.19 13.59
N GLY A 109 -9.13 -15.01 12.96
CA GLY A 109 -9.26 -13.71 13.63
C GLY A 109 -7.96 -13.08 14.11
N CYS A 110 -6.79 -13.69 13.86
CA CYS A 110 -5.51 -13.07 14.27
C CYS A 110 -5.18 -11.78 13.51
N TYR A 111 -5.65 -11.66 12.26
CA TYR A 111 -5.56 -10.42 11.50
C TYR A 111 -6.89 -9.67 11.55
N ASP A 112 -6.92 -8.45 12.10
CA ASP A 112 -8.14 -7.67 12.25
C ASP A 112 -7.83 -6.18 11.99
N LEU A 113 -8.52 -5.57 11.02
CA LEU A 113 -8.32 -4.15 10.69
C LEU A 113 -8.90 -3.21 11.75
N THR A 114 -9.77 -3.70 12.63
CA THR A 114 -10.53 -2.88 13.57
C THR A 114 -9.80 -2.66 14.89
N VAL A 115 -8.53 -3.09 14.98
CA VAL A 115 -7.68 -2.95 16.17
C VAL A 115 -7.15 -1.53 16.39
N LYS A 116 -7.54 -0.55 15.55
CA LYS A 116 -7.11 0.85 15.68
C LYS A 116 -7.31 1.43 17.09
N PRO A 117 -8.44 1.21 17.79
CA PRO A 117 -8.62 1.70 19.15
C PRO A 117 -7.58 1.14 20.14
N LEU A 118 -7.14 -0.12 19.98
CA LEU A 118 -6.06 -0.67 20.79
C LEU A 118 -4.73 0.00 20.45
N PHE A 119 -4.43 0.19 19.15
CA PHE A 119 -3.21 0.85 18.71
C PHE A 119 -3.06 2.25 19.31
N GLU A 120 -4.17 3.00 19.39
CA GLU A 120 -4.24 4.30 20.04
C GLU A 120 -4.06 4.21 21.56
N LEU A 121 -4.72 3.25 22.21
CA LEU A 121 -4.61 3.03 23.66
C LEU A 121 -3.17 2.72 24.09
N TRP A 122 -2.46 1.92 23.29
CA TRP A 122 -1.04 1.59 23.52
C TRP A 122 -0.07 2.73 23.18
N GLY A 123 -0.58 3.87 22.70
CA GLY A 123 0.23 5.06 22.45
C GLY A 123 1.01 5.05 21.14
N PHE A 124 0.79 4.10 20.24
CA PHE A 124 1.50 4.04 18.96
C PHE A 124 1.21 5.25 18.06
N SER A 125 0.02 5.86 18.20
CA SER A 125 -0.36 7.06 17.46
C SER A 125 0.27 8.35 18.01
N ARG A 126 0.73 8.35 19.27
CA ARG A 126 1.22 9.56 19.98
C ARG A 126 2.70 9.50 20.34
N HIS A 127 3.39 8.40 20.04
CA HIS A 127 4.77 8.14 20.47
C HIS A 127 4.98 8.19 22.00
N GLU A 128 3.88 8.08 22.77
CA GLU A 128 3.85 8.07 24.23
C GLU A 128 3.37 6.69 24.67
N GLN A 129 4.27 5.71 24.62
CA GLN A 129 3.94 4.32 24.95
C GLN A 129 3.84 4.14 26.46
N SER A 130 2.70 3.65 26.90
CA SER A 130 2.49 3.19 28.27
C SER A 130 1.70 1.89 28.23
N VAL A 131 1.92 1.02 29.22
CA VAL A 131 1.16 -0.22 29.36
C VAL A 131 -0.22 0.15 29.91
N PRO A 132 -1.31 -0.03 29.14
CA PRO A 132 -2.64 0.28 29.61
C PRO A 132 -3.09 -0.73 30.67
N ASP A 133 -3.94 -0.31 31.61
CA ASP A 133 -4.53 -1.24 32.56
C ASP A 133 -5.58 -2.16 31.89
N ASP A 134 -5.86 -3.29 32.52
CA ASP A 134 -6.77 -4.30 31.97
C ASP A 134 -8.21 -3.77 31.78
N GLN A 135 -8.64 -2.78 32.57
CA GLN A 135 -9.98 -2.20 32.44
C GLN A 135 -10.06 -1.34 31.19
N ALA A 136 -9.05 -0.53 30.91
CA ALA A 136 -8.93 0.25 29.69
C ALA A 136 -8.88 -0.66 28.45
N ILE A 137 -8.08 -1.74 28.50
CA ILE A 137 -7.99 -2.72 27.41
C ILE A 137 -9.36 -3.36 27.13
N ARG A 138 -10.06 -3.84 28.18
CA ARG A 138 -11.40 -4.44 28.01
C ARG A 138 -12.42 -3.46 27.45
N GLY A 139 -12.37 -2.19 27.88
CA GLY A 139 -13.26 -1.15 27.36
C GLY A 139 -13.09 -0.94 25.86
N VAL A 140 -11.84 -0.89 25.40
CA VAL A 140 -11.52 -0.72 23.98
C VAL A 140 -11.83 -1.98 23.15
N LEU A 141 -11.53 -3.17 23.68
CA LEU A 141 -11.83 -4.45 23.02
C LEU A 141 -13.32 -4.64 22.72
N ALA A 142 -14.21 -4.03 23.51
CA ALA A 142 -15.65 -4.07 23.26
C ALA A 142 -16.03 -3.47 21.88
N HIS A 143 -15.18 -2.65 21.28
CA HIS A 143 -15.40 -1.99 19.99
C HIS A 143 -14.59 -2.60 18.83
N VAL A 144 -13.72 -3.57 19.11
CA VAL A 144 -12.92 -4.29 18.11
C VAL A 144 -13.71 -5.51 17.61
N GLY A 145 -13.64 -5.79 16.32
CA GLY A 145 -14.16 -7.00 15.67
C GLY A 145 -14.54 -6.76 14.21
N MET A 146 -13.96 -7.53 13.28
CA MET A 146 -14.35 -7.51 11.86
C MET A 146 -15.83 -7.86 11.61
N ASP A 147 -16.47 -8.60 12.51
CA ASP A 147 -17.91 -8.93 12.47
C ASP A 147 -18.82 -7.70 12.64
N LYS A 148 -18.27 -6.61 13.18
CA LYS A 148 -18.92 -5.31 13.35
C LYS A 148 -18.78 -4.40 12.13
N LEU A 149 -17.95 -4.78 11.14
CA LEU A 149 -17.79 -4.06 9.88
C LEU A 149 -18.52 -4.78 8.77
N GLU A 150 -19.45 -4.10 8.11
CA GLU A 150 -20.15 -4.60 6.93
C GLU A 150 -19.69 -3.88 5.66
N ILE A 151 -19.76 -4.60 4.54
CA ILE A 151 -19.29 -4.14 3.23
C ILE A 151 -20.37 -4.40 2.19
N ASP A 152 -20.65 -3.40 1.37
CA ASP A 152 -21.36 -3.54 0.10
C ASP A 152 -20.35 -3.21 -1.00
N ALA A 153 -19.83 -4.27 -1.62
CA ALA A 153 -18.77 -4.15 -2.62
C ALA A 153 -19.26 -3.52 -3.92
N GLN A 154 -20.53 -3.72 -4.26
CA GLN A 154 -21.14 -3.22 -5.49
C GLN A 154 -21.45 -1.72 -5.36
N GLY A 155 -21.91 -1.29 -4.18
CA GLY A 155 -22.23 0.11 -3.88
C GLY A 155 -21.04 0.97 -3.46
N ASN A 156 -19.86 0.37 -3.21
CA ASN A 156 -18.72 1.02 -2.55
C ASN A 156 -19.09 1.62 -1.18
N LEU A 157 -19.81 0.84 -0.37
CA LEU A 157 -20.29 1.29 0.93
C LEU A 157 -19.70 0.43 2.06
N LEU A 158 -19.44 1.07 3.19
CA LEU A 158 -19.16 0.41 4.46
C LEU A 158 -20.22 0.79 5.48
N ARG A 159 -20.48 -0.11 6.43
CA ARG A 159 -21.37 0.16 7.57
C ARG A 159 -20.75 -0.38 8.84
N LYS A 160 -20.89 0.39 9.92
CA LYS A 160 -20.50 -0.04 11.27
C LYS A 160 -21.74 -0.57 12.00
N LYS A 161 -21.61 -1.71 12.67
CA LYS A 161 -22.61 -2.16 13.66
C LYS A 161 -22.40 -1.53 15.04
N ASP A 162 -21.18 -1.08 15.30
CA ASP A 162 -20.79 -0.36 16.52
C ASP A 162 -20.32 1.06 16.12
N PRO A 163 -20.93 2.14 16.62
CA PRO A 163 -20.54 3.51 16.30
C PRO A 163 -19.10 3.86 16.72
N GLU A 164 -18.53 3.14 17.68
CA GLU A 164 -17.16 3.34 18.17
C GLU A 164 -16.13 2.52 17.38
N LEU A 165 -16.57 1.66 16.46
CA LEU A 165 -15.67 0.91 15.58
C LEU A 165 -14.78 1.86 14.78
N GLN A 166 -13.48 1.56 14.77
CA GLN A 166 -12.51 2.23 13.92
C GLN A 166 -11.66 1.21 13.17
N VAL A 167 -11.36 1.53 11.92
CA VAL A 167 -10.58 0.69 10.99
C VAL A 167 -9.21 1.34 10.77
N SER A 168 -8.14 0.58 10.92
CA SER A 168 -6.80 0.93 10.43
C SER A 168 -6.52 0.15 9.14
N LEU A 169 -5.95 0.84 8.15
CA LEU A 169 -5.46 0.25 6.91
C LEU A 169 -3.93 0.14 6.86
N ASP A 170 -3.23 0.48 7.95
CA ASP A 170 -1.76 0.58 7.98
C ASP A 170 -1.07 -0.74 7.57
N SER A 171 -1.68 -1.88 7.90
CA SER A 171 -1.14 -3.21 7.61
C SER A 171 -1.27 -3.67 6.16
N ILE A 172 -2.04 -2.97 5.33
CA ILE A 172 -2.35 -3.40 3.95
C ILE A 172 -2.19 -2.29 2.90
N ALA A 173 -2.25 -1.00 3.31
CA ALA A 173 -2.18 0.14 2.40
C ALA A 173 -0.86 0.22 1.61
N GLN A 174 0.27 -0.17 2.22
CA GLN A 174 1.57 -0.14 1.52
C GLN A 174 1.63 -1.20 0.42
N GLY A 175 1.11 -2.41 0.67
CA GLY A 175 1.01 -3.46 -0.35
C GLY A 175 0.13 -3.04 -1.52
N TYR A 176 -1.00 -2.38 -1.23
CA TYR A 176 -1.85 -1.78 -2.26
C TYR A 176 -1.11 -0.73 -3.09
N THR A 177 -0.37 0.16 -2.44
CA THR A 177 0.40 1.22 -3.12
C THR A 177 1.41 0.62 -4.09
N VAL A 178 2.13 -0.42 -3.65
CA VAL A 178 3.08 -1.15 -4.51
C VAL A 178 2.36 -1.76 -5.71
N ALA A 179 1.19 -2.38 -5.51
CA ALA A 179 0.43 -2.97 -6.61
C ALA A 179 -0.06 -1.94 -7.63
N VAL A 180 -0.55 -0.78 -7.20
CA VAL A 180 -1.00 0.29 -8.11
C VAL A 180 0.17 0.90 -8.88
N ILE A 181 1.32 1.09 -8.22
CA ILE A 181 2.54 1.57 -8.90
C ILE A 181 3.04 0.51 -9.91
N ALA A 182 3.05 -0.76 -9.54
CA ALA A 182 3.43 -1.83 -10.46
C ALA A 182 2.54 -1.83 -11.70
N GLN A 183 1.21 -1.74 -11.53
CA GLN A 183 0.28 -1.64 -12.65
C GLN A 183 0.54 -0.41 -13.53
N LEU A 184 0.79 0.77 -12.94
CA LEU A 184 1.17 1.97 -13.68
C LEU A 184 2.42 1.72 -14.56
N LEU A 185 3.43 1.07 -14.01
CA LEU A 185 4.67 0.77 -14.74
C LEU A 185 4.41 -0.24 -15.88
N GLU A 186 3.65 -1.29 -15.61
CA GLU A 186 3.26 -2.29 -16.61
C GLU A 186 2.45 -1.66 -17.76
N ASP A 187 1.52 -0.76 -17.45
CA ASP A 187 0.73 -0.01 -18.44
C ASP A 187 1.61 0.89 -19.32
N ARG A 188 2.79 1.29 -18.84
CA ARG A 188 3.81 2.05 -19.59
C ARG A 188 4.81 1.13 -20.31
N GLY A 189 4.60 -0.18 -20.29
CA GLY A 189 5.47 -1.18 -20.92
C GLY A 189 6.75 -1.47 -20.14
N ILE A 190 6.85 -1.02 -18.90
CA ILE A 190 7.98 -1.27 -18.01
C ILE A 190 7.72 -2.59 -17.27
N LEU A 191 8.42 -3.64 -17.70
CA LEU A 191 8.20 -5.02 -17.22
C LEU A 191 9.35 -5.56 -16.36
N ASN A 192 10.37 -4.75 -16.10
CA ASN A 192 11.56 -5.11 -15.31
C ASN A 192 12.06 -3.92 -14.52
#